data_AF-A0A2M9NMT3-F1
#
_entry.id   AF-A0A2M9NMT3-F1
#
_cell.length_a   1.000
_cell.length_b   1.000
_cell.length_c   1.000
_cell.angle_alpha   90.00
_cell.angle_beta   90.00
_cell.angle_gamma   90.00
#
_symmetry.space_group_name_H-M   'P 1'
#
loop_
_entity.id
_entity.type
_entity.pdbx_description
1 polymer ?
#
loop_
_entity_poly.entity_id
_entity_poly.type
_entity_poly.pdbx_seq_one_letter_code
_entity_poly.pdbx_strand_id
1 'polypeptide(L)'
;AIFYHLKDLDRGDEITVKDKQGTKLTFVVKKKQSYPRDKAPLNEIFGYSKGRHLNLITCTGTFDRSKGTHQERLVVYAELKEEQAMQLENEAKLPDAPTNVKISGDLLSWYAVREGNIIGYRIYKKVPGGTFTHIGSISEYERKSYVDNNASKAHYYVTAVNEYGQESAPSSIAE
;
A
#
# COMPACT_ATOMS: atom_id res chain seq x y z
N ALA A 1 -29.10 -2.76 -13.24
CA ALA A 1 -27.80 -3.15 -12.67
C ALA A 1 -27.71 -2.63 -11.24
N ILE A 2 -27.01 -3.32 -10.33
CA ILE A 2 -26.91 -2.91 -8.91
C ILE A 2 -26.26 -1.51 -8.78
N PHE A 3 -25.23 -1.24 -9.58
CA PHE A 3 -24.53 0.04 -9.64
C PHE A 3 -24.99 0.92 -10.83
N TYR A 4 -26.30 0.98 -11.09
CA TYR A 4 -26.84 1.76 -12.21
C TYR A 4 -26.61 3.28 -12.08
N HIS A 5 -26.65 3.80 -10.85
CA HIS A 5 -26.55 5.24 -10.57
C HIS A 5 -25.11 5.76 -10.43
N LEU A 6 -24.08 4.94 -10.66
CA LEU A 6 -22.69 5.44 -10.60
C LEU A 6 -22.40 6.56 -11.62
N LYS A 7 -23.16 6.60 -12.72
CA LYS A 7 -23.06 7.67 -13.74
C LYS A 7 -23.49 9.04 -13.20
N ASP A 8 -24.31 9.06 -12.16
CA ASP A 8 -24.89 10.26 -11.58
C ASP A 8 -23.94 10.90 -10.55
N LEU A 9 -22.87 10.20 -10.13
CA LEU A 9 -21.85 10.73 -9.22
C LEU A 9 -20.92 11.73 -9.91
N ASP A 10 -20.64 12.85 -9.26
CA ASP A 10 -19.70 13.86 -9.72
C ASP A 10 -18.52 14.05 -8.75
N ARG A 11 -17.49 14.78 -9.20
CA ARG A 11 -16.33 15.09 -8.35
C ARG A 11 -16.81 15.83 -7.09
N GLY A 12 -16.37 15.35 -5.93
CA GLY A 12 -16.74 15.91 -4.62
C GLY A 12 -17.83 15.12 -3.90
N ASP A 13 -18.58 14.25 -4.61
CA ASP A 13 -19.57 13.40 -3.97
C ASP A 13 -18.93 12.40 -2.99
N GLU A 14 -19.66 12.08 -1.94
CA GLU A 14 -19.18 11.17 -0.88
C GLU A 14 -19.76 9.75 -1.03
N ILE A 15 -18.88 8.77 -0.88
CA ILE A 15 -19.21 7.34 -0.84
C ILE A 15 -18.83 6.82 0.55
N THR A 16 -19.81 6.37 1.33
CA THR A 16 -19.54 5.78 2.64
C THR A 16 -19.51 4.25 2.56
N VAL A 17 -18.39 3.66 2.96
CA VAL A 17 -18.23 2.20 3.12
C VAL A 17 -18.28 1.88 4.61
N LYS A 18 -19.05 0.86 4.98
CA LYS A 18 -19.19 0.40 6.37
C LYS A 18 -18.69 -1.04 6.49
N ASP A 19 -17.79 -1.31 7.44
CA ASP A 19 -17.34 -2.67 7.74
C ASP A 19 -18.37 -3.45 8.60
N LYS A 20 -18.05 -4.70 8.94
CA LYS A 20 -18.94 -5.55 9.76
C LYS A 20 -19.08 -5.03 11.20
N GLN A 21 -18.05 -4.35 11.71
CA GLN A 21 -17.98 -3.78 13.06
C GLN A 21 -18.72 -2.44 13.15
N GLY A 22 -19.02 -1.84 12.00
CA GLY A 22 -19.76 -0.61 11.84
C GLY A 22 -18.91 0.64 11.66
N THR A 23 -17.59 0.50 11.54
CA THR A 23 -16.66 1.57 11.19
C THR A 23 -17.02 2.11 9.80
N LYS A 24 -17.03 3.43 9.66
CA LYS A 24 -17.36 4.11 8.40
C LYS A 24 -16.14 4.79 7.82
N LEU A 25 -15.83 4.47 6.56
CA LEU A 25 -14.86 5.19 5.74
C LEU A 25 -15.61 5.98 4.66
N THR A 26 -15.31 7.26 4.56
CA THR A 26 -15.91 8.17 3.58
C THR A 26 -14.88 8.44 2.49
N PHE A 27 -15.22 8.10 1.26
CA PHE A 27 -14.41 8.36 0.08
C PHE A 27 -15.02 9.51 -0.71
N VAL A 28 -14.20 10.41 -1.21
CA VAL A 28 -14.62 11.55 -2.03
C VAL A 28 -14.31 11.24 -3.49
N VAL A 29 -15.31 11.31 -4.36
CA VAL A 29 -15.16 11.07 -5.80
C VAL A 29 -14.19 12.09 -6.39
N LYS A 30 -13.16 11.59 -7.07
CA LYS A 30 -12.14 12.41 -7.75
C LYS A 30 -12.41 12.56 -9.23
N LYS A 31 -12.84 11.47 -9.88
CA LYS A 31 -13.22 11.44 -11.31
C LYS A 31 -14.08 10.23 -11.62
N LYS A 32 -14.84 10.30 -12.72
CA LYS A 32 -15.47 9.14 -13.37
C LYS A 32 -14.98 9.06 -14.80
N GLN A 33 -14.76 7.84 -15.30
CA GLN A 33 -14.29 7.61 -16.65
C GLN A 33 -14.93 6.35 -17.22
N SER A 34 -15.47 6.45 -18.44
CA SER A 34 -15.89 5.30 -19.23
C SER A 34 -14.74 4.80 -20.10
N TYR A 35 -14.56 3.49 -20.11
CA TYR A 35 -13.61 2.81 -20.97
C TYR A 35 -14.34 1.76 -21.82
N PRO A 36 -13.93 1.55 -23.08
CA PRO A 36 -14.31 0.34 -23.81
C PRO A 36 -13.90 -0.89 -23.01
N ARG A 37 -14.75 -1.94 -23.00
CA ARG A 37 -14.57 -3.15 -22.20
C ARG A 37 -13.15 -3.72 -22.26
N ASP A 38 -12.57 -3.76 -23.46
CA ASP A 38 -11.29 -4.40 -23.72
C ASP A 38 -10.10 -3.42 -23.68
N LYS A 39 -10.34 -2.15 -23.30
CA LYS A 39 -9.33 -1.07 -23.24
C LYS A 39 -9.25 -0.38 -21.87
N ALA A 40 -9.91 -0.92 -20.85
CA ALA A 40 -9.83 -0.38 -19.51
C ALA A 40 -8.39 -0.52 -18.95
N PRO A 41 -7.77 0.55 -18.42
CA PRO A 41 -6.39 0.52 -17.94
C PRO A 41 -6.30 -0.26 -16.63
N LEU A 42 -6.06 -1.58 -16.72
CA LEU A 42 -6.06 -2.48 -15.57
C LEU A 42 -5.08 -2.05 -14.47
N ASN A 43 -3.89 -1.56 -14.84
CA ASN A 43 -2.90 -1.11 -13.86
C ASN A 43 -3.34 0.18 -13.14
N GLU A 44 -4.13 1.05 -13.77
CA GLU A 44 -4.69 2.23 -13.10
C GLU A 44 -5.87 1.85 -12.20
N ILE A 45 -6.66 0.86 -12.59
CA ILE A 45 -7.87 0.43 -11.87
C ILE A 45 -7.55 -0.52 -10.69
N PHE A 46 -6.58 -1.41 -10.87
CA PHE A 46 -6.26 -2.49 -9.93
C PHE A 46 -4.79 -2.53 -9.50
N GLY A 47 -3.92 -1.74 -10.14
CA GLY A 47 -2.51 -1.68 -9.75
C GLY A 47 -2.31 -0.91 -8.46
N TYR A 48 -1.05 -0.83 -8.04
CA TYR A 48 -0.68 -0.14 -6.82
C TYR A 48 -0.98 1.37 -6.92
N SER A 49 -1.61 1.91 -5.88
CA SER A 49 -1.84 3.34 -5.69
C SER A 49 -1.33 3.77 -4.32
N LYS A 50 -0.68 4.94 -4.25
CA LYS A 50 -0.33 5.55 -2.96
C LYS A 50 -1.59 6.10 -2.29
N GLY A 51 -1.80 5.80 -1.01
CA GLY A 51 -2.98 6.24 -0.25
C GLY A 51 -4.15 5.27 -0.36
N ARG A 52 -5.30 5.65 0.21
CA ARG A 52 -6.49 4.79 0.33
C ARG A 52 -7.51 5.17 -0.75
N HIS A 53 -7.62 4.32 -1.77
CA HIS A 53 -8.47 4.54 -2.95
C HIS A 53 -9.66 3.58 -2.97
N LEU A 54 -10.74 3.99 -3.61
CA LEU A 54 -11.92 3.18 -3.90
C LEU A 54 -12.30 3.35 -5.37
N ASN A 55 -12.27 2.24 -6.11
CA ASN A 55 -12.73 2.17 -7.49
C ASN A 55 -14.05 1.40 -7.57
N LEU A 56 -15.13 2.07 -8.00
CA LEU A 56 -16.43 1.44 -8.26
C LEU A 56 -16.64 1.25 -9.75
N ILE A 57 -16.99 0.03 -10.17
CA ILE A 57 -17.03 -0.36 -11.58
C ILE A 57 -18.42 -0.89 -11.93
N THR A 58 -18.98 -0.44 -13.04
CA THR A 58 -20.24 -0.96 -13.59
C THR A 58 -20.19 -1.11 -15.10
N CYS A 59 -21.01 -2.03 -15.62
CA CYS A 59 -21.24 -2.18 -17.06
C CYS A 59 -22.15 -1.04 -17.55
N THR A 60 -21.73 -0.32 -18.58
CA THR A 60 -22.52 0.76 -19.18
C THR A 60 -22.43 0.73 -20.72
N GLY A 61 -23.19 1.60 -21.37
CA GLY A 61 -23.27 1.70 -22.83
C GLY A 61 -24.27 0.72 -23.44
N THR A 62 -24.26 0.60 -24.76
CA THR A 62 -25.17 -0.29 -25.49
C THR A 62 -24.89 -1.75 -25.15
N PHE A 63 -25.97 -2.54 -24.98
CA PHE A 63 -25.86 -3.98 -24.81
C PHE A 63 -25.53 -4.64 -26.14
N ASP A 64 -24.37 -5.29 -26.21
CA ASP A 64 -23.96 -6.12 -27.34
C ASP A 64 -24.53 -7.53 -27.15
N ARG A 65 -25.60 -7.84 -27.90
CA ARG A 65 -26.27 -9.15 -27.85
C ARG A 65 -25.37 -10.31 -28.30
N SER A 66 -24.42 -10.06 -29.21
CA SER A 66 -23.51 -11.09 -29.69
C SER A 66 -22.51 -11.52 -28.62
N LYS A 67 -22.13 -10.58 -27.74
CA LYS A 67 -21.18 -10.80 -26.64
C LYS A 67 -21.85 -10.97 -25.27
N GLY A 68 -23.18 -10.88 -25.20
CA GLY A 68 -23.96 -10.99 -23.96
C GLY A 68 -23.59 -9.95 -22.89
N THR A 69 -23.07 -8.79 -23.28
CA THR A 69 -22.55 -7.80 -22.32
C THR A 69 -22.65 -6.38 -22.86
N HIS A 70 -22.45 -5.39 -22.00
CA HIS A 70 -22.33 -4.00 -22.44
C HIS A 70 -20.92 -3.67 -22.91
N GLN A 71 -20.83 -2.76 -23.89
CA GLN A 71 -19.58 -2.40 -24.56
C GLN A 71 -18.59 -1.61 -23.70
N GLU A 72 -19.04 -0.98 -22.61
CA GLU A 72 -18.21 -0.11 -21.79
C GLU A 72 -18.18 -0.51 -20.31
N ARG A 73 -17.18 -0.01 -19.62
CA ARG A 73 -17.02 -0.05 -18.17
C ARG A 73 -16.89 1.37 -17.67
N LEU A 74 -17.84 1.80 -16.86
CA LEU A 74 -17.74 3.05 -16.11
C LEU A 74 -16.98 2.75 -14.83
N VAL A 75 -15.93 3.52 -14.57
CA VAL A 75 -15.15 3.48 -13.34
C VAL A 75 -15.27 4.83 -12.64
N VAL A 76 -15.72 4.81 -11.40
CA VAL A 76 -15.67 5.95 -10.48
C VAL A 76 -14.45 5.78 -9.58
N TYR A 77 -13.54 6.74 -9.62
CA TYR A 77 -12.34 6.79 -8.79
C TYR A 77 -12.60 7.73 -7.63
N ALA A 78 -12.40 7.24 -6.41
CA ALA A 78 -12.56 8.00 -5.19
C ALA A 78 -11.38 7.76 -4.25
N GLU A 79 -11.09 8.74 -3.40
CA GLU A 79 -10.02 8.67 -2.40
C GLU A 79 -10.62 8.88 -1.02
N LEU A 80 -10.04 8.25 0.01
CA LEU A 80 -10.48 8.47 1.38
C LEU A 80 -10.43 9.97 1.70
N LYS A 81 -11.47 10.44 2.39
CA LYS A 81 -11.59 11.81 2.83
C LYS A 81 -10.38 12.19 3.68
N GLU A 82 -9.79 13.34 3.38
CA GLU A 82 -8.49 13.77 3.89
C GLU A 82 -8.44 13.78 5.41
N GLU A 83 -9.48 14.30 6.10
CA GLU A 83 -9.50 14.32 7.56
C GLU A 83 -9.50 12.91 8.16
N GLN A 84 -10.19 11.96 7.53
CA GLN A 84 -10.21 10.56 7.97
C GLN A 84 -8.89 9.84 7.66
N ALA A 85 -8.22 10.18 6.56
CA ALA A 85 -6.88 9.68 6.27
C ALA A 85 -5.89 10.14 7.34
N MET A 86 -5.87 11.45 7.63
CA MET A 86 -5.01 12.03 8.67
C MET A 86 -5.32 11.45 10.06
N GLN A 87 -6.59 11.26 10.39
CA GLN A 87 -6.97 10.66 11.67
C GLN A 87 -6.43 9.23 11.81
N LEU A 88 -6.61 8.39 10.78
CA LEU A 88 -6.11 7.02 10.80
C LEU A 88 -4.58 6.96 10.88
N GLU A 89 -3.88 7.87 10.18
CA GLU A 89 -2.42 7.97 10.26
C GLU A 89 -1.95 8.43 11.65
N ASN A 90 -2.66 9.36 12.29
CA ASN A 90 -2.33 9.85 13.63
C ASN A 90 -2.63 8.84 14.73
N GLU A 91 -3.68 8.02 14.56
CA GLU A 91 -4.05 6.95 15.48
C GLU A 91 -3.25 5.66 15.23
N ALA A 92 -2.61 5.53 14.06
CA ALA A 92 -1.77 4.39 13.74
C ALA A 92 -0.57 4.34 14.69
N LYS A 93 -0.55 3.31 15.54
CA LYS A 93 0.62 2.98 16.35
C LYS A 93 1.78 2.68 15.39
N LEU A 94 2.92 3.36 15.60
CA LEU A 94 4.15 3.04 14.89
C LEU A 94 4.48 1.55 15.08
N PRO A 95 4.97 0.88 14.03
CA PRO A 95 5.36 -0.51 14.16
C PRO A 95 6.53 -0.65 15.14
N ASP A 96 6.59 -1.78 15.83
CA ASP A 96 7.74 -2.10 16.69
C ASP A 96 9.00 -2.30 15.83
N ALA A 97 10.16 -2.04 16.40
CA ALA A 97 11.43 -2.26 15.72
C ALA A 97 11.67 -3.78 15.48
N PRO A 98 12.20 -4.17 14.31
CA PRO A 98 12.62 -5.55 14.07
C PRO A 98 13.62 -6.04 15.13
N THR A 99 13.45 -7.27 15.57
CA THR A 99 14.32 -7.90 16.59
C THR A 99 15.21 -8.97 15.96
N ASN A 100 16.22 -9.40 16.72
CA ASN A 100 17.17 -10.44 16.31
C ASN A 100 17.86 -10.12 14.97
N VAL A 101 18.20 -8.85 14.76
CA VAL A 101 18.96 -8.40 13.59
C VAL A 101 20.40 -8.89 13.73
N LYS A 102 20.84 -9.71 12.77
CA LYS A 102 22.13 -10.42 12.84
C LYS A 102 22.77 -10.55 11.48
N ILE A 103 24.10 -10.56 11.45
CA ILE A 103 24.92 -10.84 10.28
C ILE A 103 25.50 -12.25 10.42
N SER A 104 25.46 -13.03 9.34
CA SER A 104 26.14 -14.31 9.23
C SER A 104 26.78 -14.40 7.84
N GLY A 105 28.10 -14.17 7.77
CA GLY A 105 28.81 -14.00 6.50
C GLY A 105 28.30 -12.78 5.74
N ASP A 106 27.71 -13.02 4.58
CA ASP A 106 27.15 -11.97 3.70
C ASP A 106 25.63 -11.77 3.90
N LEU A 107 25.02 -12.47 4.87
CA LEU A 107 23.58 -12.45 5.09
C LEU A 107 23.22 -11.65 6.34
N LEU A 108 22.54 -10.52 6.15
CA LEU A 108 21.78 -9.84 7.19
C LEU A 108 20.41 -10.52 7.32
N SER A 109 19.96 -10.82 8.55
CA SER A 109 18.65 -11.42 8.81
C SER A 109 18.01 -10.84 10.07
N TRP A 110 16.68 -10.91 10.18
CA TRP A 110 15.91 -10.41 11.31
C TRP A 110 14.60 -11.17 11.50
N TYR A 111 13.95 -10.99 12.65
CA TYR A 111 12.60 -11.50 12.89
C TYR A 111 11.53 -10.57 12.34
N ALA A 112 10.48 -11.17 11.78
CA ALA A 112 9.32 -10.43 11.31
C ALA A 112 8.61 -9.76 12.49
N VAL A 113 8.27 -8.48 12.31
CA VAL A 113 7.36 -7.75 13.19
C VAL A 113 5.95 -8.21 12.86
N ARG A 114 5.18 -8.62 13.89
CA ARG A 114 3.86 -9.25 13.72
C ARG A 114 2.69 -8.30 13.90
N GLU A 115 2.92 -7.16 14.55
CA GLU A 115 1.90 -6.14 14.80
C GLU A 115 2.11 -4.92 13.90
N GLY A 116 1.02 -4.16 13.66
CA GLY A 116 1.10 -2.88 12.97
C GLY A 116 1.01 -2.94 11.44
N ASN A 117 0.39 -3.98 10.86
CA ASN A 117 0.12 -4.11 9.42
C ASN A 117 1.34 -3.76 8.55
N ILE A 118 2.43 -4.50 8.77
CA ILE A 118 3.72 -4.26 8.13
C ILE A 118 3.62 -4.55 6.65
N ILE A 119 4.02 -3.62 5.78
CA ILE A 119 4.10 -3.85 4.33
C ILE A 119 5.52 -4.19 3.87
N GLY A 120 6.52 -3.88 4.70
CA GLY A 120 7.91 -4.15 4.38
C GLY A 120 8.89 -3.64 5.42
N TYR A 121 10.16 -3.70 5.05
CA TYR A 121 11.30 -3.38 5.89
C TYR A 121 12.28 -2.52 5.08
N ARG A 122 12.95 -1.57 5.72
CA ARG A 122 14.04 -0.79 5.12
C ARG A 122 15.35 -1.16 5.79
N ILE A 123 16.39 -1.38 4.98
CA ILE A 123 17.73 -1.72 5.44
C ILE A 123 18.62 -0.48 5.35
N TYR A 124 19.30 -0.18 6.44
CA TYR A 124 20.24 0.91 6.54
C TYR A 124 21.63 0.37 6.85
N LYS A 125 22.63 0.91 6.16
CA LYS A 125 24.04 0.49 6.28
C LYS A 125 24.91 1.69 6.60
N LYS A 126 25.90 1.47 7.47
CA LYS A 126 26.99 2.41 7.74
C LYS A 126 28.32 1.70 7.57
N VAL A 127 29.13 2.18 6.62
CA VAL A 127 30.53 1.77 6.46
C VAL A 127 31.44 2.50 7.46
N PRO A 128 32.65 1.98 7.77
CA PRO A 128 33.58 2.65 8.67
C PRO A 128 33.83 4.11 8.27
N GLY A 129 33.69 5.04 9.22
CA GLY A 129 33.84 6.47 8.99
C GLY A 129 32.67 7.17 8.28
N GLY A 130 31.62 6.44 7.89
CA GLY A 130 30.43 6.99 7.25
C GLY A 130 29.24 7.23 8.18
N THR A 131 28.12 7.63 7.60
CA THR A 131 26.79 7.70 8.24
C THR A 131 25.90 6.57 7.73
N PHE A 132 24.78 6.31 8.41
CA PHE A 132 23.80 5.33 7.94
C PHE A 132 23.06 5.85 6.71
N THR A 133 22.98 5.02 5.66
CA THR A 133 22.22 5.29 4.44
C THR A 133 21.24 4.16 4.16
N HIS A 134 20.07 4.47 3.62
CA HIS A 134 19.10 3.47 3.13
C HIS A 134 19.67 2.78 1.88
N ILE A 135 19.78 1.46 1.91
CA ILE A 135 20.40 0.67 0.83
C ILE A 135 19.44 -0.30 0.15
N GLY A 136 18.24 -0.51 0.70
CA GLY A 136 17.29 -1.44 0.13
C GLY A 136 16.05 -1.62 0.99
N SER A 137 15.05 -2.26 0.41
CA SER A 137 13.79 -2.59 1.07
C SER A 137 13.40 -4.02 0.76
N ILE A 138 12.71 -4.67 1.70
CA ILE A 138 12.22 -6.05 1.58
C ILE A 138 10.73 -6.07 1.92
N SER A 139 9.91 -6.69 1.07
CA SER A 139 8.47 -6.81 1.30
C SER A 139 8.15 -7.66 2.53
N GLU A 140 6.98 -7.45 3.14
CA GLU A 140 6.43 -8.35 4.15
C GLU A 140 6.30 -9.80 3.63
N TYR A 141 6.07 -9.99 2.34
CA TYR A 141 5.92 -11.34 1.74
C TYR A 141 7.25 -12.00 1.37
N GLU A 142 8.36 -11.28 1.45
CA GLU A 142 9.69 -11.78 1.14
C GLU A 142 10.41 -12.32 2.38
N ARG A 143 11.49 -13.08 2.17
CA ARG A 143 12.34 -13.57 3.26
C ARG A 143 12.93 -12.37 4.02
N LYS A 144 12.91 -12.42 5.36
CA LYS A 144 13.43 -11.38 6.26
C LYS A 144 14.96 -11.43 6.33
N SER A 145 15.57 -11.20 5.17
CA SER A 145 17.00 -11.26 4.97
C SER A 145 17.42 -10.39 3.79
N TYR A 146 18.66 -9.92 3.83
CA TYR A 146 19.30 -9.14 2.77
C TYR A 146 20.73 -9.63 2.58
N VAL A 147 21.17 -9.80 1.32
CA VAL A 147 22.52 -10.25 0.99
C VAL A 147 23.39 -9.05 0.64
N ASP A 148 24.53 -8.92 1.31
CA ASP A 148 25.55 -7.91 1.05
C ASP A 148 26.94 -8.53 1.25
N ASN A 149 27.72 -8.61 0.16
CA ASN A 149 29.06 -9.21 0.15
C ASN A 149 30.08 -8.50 1.06
N ASN A 150 29.72 -7.35 1.64
CA ASN A 150 30.52 -6.62 2.61
C ASN A 150 29.79 -6.44 3.95
N ALA A 151 28.82 -7.30 4.26
CA ALA A 151 28.05 -7.23 5.50
C ALA A 151 28.95 -7.25 6.74
N SER A 152 29.91 -8.17 6.80
CA SER A 152 30.84 -8.33 7.93
C SER A 152 31.79 -7.15 8.19
N LYS A 153 31.79 -6.11 7.34
CA LYS A 153 32.67 -4.92 7.48
C LYS A 153 31.87 -3.64 7.72
N ALA A 154 30.57 -3.74 7.97
CA ALA A 154 29.67 -2.60 8.08
C ALA A 154 28.64 -2.83 9.18
N HIS A 155 28.04 -1.74 9.64
CA HIS A 155 27.00 -1.79 10.66
C HIS A 155 25.65 -1.63 9.98
N TYR A 156 24.65 -2.37 10.45
CA TYR A 156 23.31 -2.38 9.90
C TYR A 156 22.27 -2.15 10.96
N TYR A 157 21.18 -1.48 10.60
CA TYR A 157 19.92 -1.61 11.29
C TYR A 157 18.79 -1.77 10.28
N VAL A 158 17.67 -2.30 10.75
CA VAL A 158 16.47 -2.50 9.95
C VAL A 158 15.31 -1.79 10.63
N THR A 159 14.44 -1.15 9.86
CA THR A 159 13.15 -0.62 10.32
C THR A 159 12.02 -1.40 9.67
N ALA A 160 10.88 -1.51 10.36
CA ALA A 160 9.64 -1.99 9.78
C ALA A 160 8.83 -0.80 9.25
N VAL A 161 8.05 -1.01 8.19
CA VAL A 161 7.19 -0.01 7.54
C VAL A 161 5.75 -0.53 7.55
N ASN A 162 4.82 0.25 8.09
CA ASN A 162 3.39 -0.12 8.08
C ASN A 162 2.68 0.31 6.78
N GLU A 163 1.42 -0.08 6.63
CA GLU A 163 0.56 0.27 5.48
C GLU A 163 0.39 1.77 5.23
N TYR A 164 0.62 2.60 6.27
CA TYR A 164 0.60 4.07 6.19
C TYR A 164 1.96 4.66 5.78
N GLY A 165 2.98 3.82 5.57
CA GLY A 165 4.32 4.24 5.20
C GLY A 165 5.17 4.76 6.35
N GLN A 166 4.68 4.64 7.59
CA GLN A 166 5.40 5.05 8.79
C GLN A 166 6.46 4.00 9.16
N GLU A 167 7.63 4.47 9.58
CA GLU A 167 8.75 3.62 9.99
C GLU A 167 8.81 3.41 11.51
N SER A 168 9.20 2.21 11.92
CA SER A 168 9.56 1.92 13.31
C SER A 168 10.80 2.71 13.74
N ALA A 169 11.06 2.72 15.05
CA ALA A 169 12.41 3.00 15.53
C ALA A 169 13.43 2.02 14.88
N PRO A 170 14.71 2.42 14.76
CA PRO A 170 15.78 1.50 14.34
C PRO A 170 15.84 0.26 15.23
N SER A 171 16.11 -0.90 14.63
CA SER A 171 16.51 -2.09 15.38
C SER A 171 17.82 -1.86 16.15
N SER A 172 18.18 -2.81 17.02
CA SER A 172 19.56 -2.95 17.47
C SER A 172 20.52 -3.02 16.26
N ILE A 173 21.70 -2.41 16.40
CA ILE A 173 22.72 -2.45 15.36
C ILE A 173 23.30 -3.86 15.29
N ALA A 174 23.36 -4.42 14.08
CA ALA A 174 24.13 -5.62 13.78
C ALA A 174 25.47 -5.23 13.17
N GLU A 175 26.52 -5.95 13.55
CA GLU A 175 27.92 -5.77 13.16
C GLU A 175 28.57 -7.14 12.91
#